data_AF-A0A6A5HTZ1-F1
#
_entry.id   AF-A0A6A5HTZ1-F1
#
_cell.length_a   1.000
_cell.length_b   1.000
_cell.length_c   1.000
_cell.angle_alpha   90.00
_cell.angle_beta   90.00
_cell.angle_gamma   90.00
#
_symmetry.space_group_name_H-M   'P 1'
#
loop_
_entity.id
_entity.type
_entity.pdbx_description
1 polymer ?
#
loop_
_entity_poly.entity_id
_entity_poly.type
_entity_poly.pdbx_seq_one_letter_code
_entity_poly.pdbx_strand_id
1 'polypeptide(L)'
;MNSRIFILCIFLPHVIPVTKLIKIYGEVESGPIPIPIDSGTGCVNSCYMDSDCLLANDANGQCSLYSFSATTTELKVMRSWEDTGSLVYFKVSLLECPSSFNDVGLTFTSETGERYNWKKTEYGFSFARCRDGWKEFDRSSGVSVCMMAVSIPGSVNKTLAQEKCESLNSTLIGLETEEEAQWMFGEMKRLKAGGRYWLAGERITNSGIYGCTSTDFNVNWGDDGMTTGNDIMKHPTIADLSCLDKKTVRVNYVYQNAV
;
A
#
# COMPACT_ATOMS: atom_id res chain seq x y z
N MET A 1 -55.63 8.44 22.27
CA MET A 1 -54.55 9.07 21.48
C MET A 1 -53.73 7.94 20.86
N ASN A 2 -53.95 7.65 19.58
CA ASN A 2 -53.20 6.61 18.86
C ASN A 2 -51.93 7.24 18.29
N SER A 3 -50.77 6.87 18.84
CA SER A 3 -49.47 7.26 18.29
C SER A 3 -49.18 6.40 17.06
N ARG A 4 -49.20 7.00 15.87
CA ARG A 4 -48.75 6.35 14.63
C ARG A 4 -47.24 6.58 14.50
N ILE A 5 -46.45 5.54 14.77
CA ILE A 5 -45.03 5.52 14.44
C ILE A 5 -44.91 5.34 12.93
N PHE A 6 -44.45 6.36 12.23
CA PHE A 6 -44.01 6.25 10.84
C PHE A 6 -42.52 5.89 10.84
N ILE A 7 -42.20 4.64 10.49
CA ILE A 7 -40.83 4.22 10.19
C ILE A 7 -40.58 4.59 8.73
N LEU A 8 -39.88 5.70 8.51
CA LEU A 8 -39.39 6.08 7.19
C LEU A 8 -38.08 5.31 6.92
N CYS A 9 -38.19 4.11 6.35
CA CYS A 9 -37.03 3.40 5.81
C CYS A 9 -36.59 4.11 4.52
N ILE A 10 -35.65 5.05 4.65
CA ILE A 10 -34.92 5.60 3.52
C ILE A 10 -34.03 4.45 3.01
N PHE A 11 -34.49 3.71 2.00
CA PHE A 11 -33.63 2.84 1.20
C PHE A 11 -32.66 3.74 0.43
N LEU A 12 -31.57 4.15 1.07
CA LEU A 12 -30.37 4.53 0.34
C LEU A 12 -30.01 3.32 -0.53
N PRO A 13 -29.91 3.46 -1.86
CA PRO A 13 -29.38 2.39 -2.70
C PRO A 13 -27.94 2.17 -2.27
N HIS A 14 -27.73 1.22 -1.36
CA HIS A 14 -26.41 0.68 -1.11
C HIS A 14 -26.06 -0.13 -2.36
N VAL A 15 -25.41 0.53 -3.31
CA VAL A 15 -24.78 -0.16 -4.44
C VAL A 15 -23.59 -0.90 -3.84
N ILE A 16 -23.79 -2.19 -3.52
CA ILE A 16 -22.73 -3.04 -3.01
C ILE A 16 -21.82 -3.37 -4.20
N PRO A 17 -20.50 -3.16 -4.10
CA PRO A 17 -19.57 -3.56 -5.16
C PRO A 17 -19.75 -5.04 -5.49
N VAL A 18 -19.85 -5.35 -6.78
CA VAL A 18 -19.97 -6.72 -7.28
C VAL A 18 -18.65 -7.14 -7.90
N THR A 19 -18.17 -8.33 -7.53
CA THR A 19 -17.00 -8.94 -8.16
C THR A 19 -17.30 -9.28 -9.62
N LYS A 20 -16.45 -8.83 -10.53
CA LYS A 20 -16.50 -9.07 -11.97
C LYS A 20 -15.12 -9.48 -12.48
N LEU A 21 -15.10 -10.13 -13.64
CA LEU A 21 -13.87 -10.38 -14.39
C LEU A 21 -13.90 -9.57 -15.68
N ILE A 22 -12.90 -8.72 -15.88
CA ILE A 22 -12.76 -7.93 -17.10
C ILE A 22 -11.75 -8.60 -18.01
N LYS A 23 -12.19 -8.95 -19.22
CA LYS A 23 -11.37 -9.56 -20.26
C LYS A 23 -10.64 -8.49 -21.07
N ILE A 24 -9.35 -8.70 -21.32
CA ILE A 24 -8.56 -8.00 -22.33
C ILE A 24 -7.77 -8.99 -23.18
N TYR A 25 -7.31 -8.51 -24.34
CA TYR A 25 -6.21 -9.15 -25.07
C TYR A 25 -4.89 -8.62 -24.51
N GLY A 26 -4.03 -9.53 -24.05
CA GLY A 26 -2.76 -9.18 -23.45
C GLY A 26 -2.01 -10.37 -22.92
N GLU A 27 -0.82 -10.11 -22.41
CA GLU A 27 0.03 -11.12 -21.80
C GLU A 27 0.65 -10.60 -20.50
N VAL A 28 0.95 -11.52 -19.60
CA VAL A 28 1.69 -11.20 -18.38
C VAL A 28 3.17 -11.16 -18.72
N GLU A 29 3.77 -9.97 -18.65
CA GLU A 29 5.17 -9.74 -18.96
C GLU A 29 6.08 -10.14 -17.78
N SER A 30 5.64 -9.84 -16.56
CA SER A 30 6.37 -10.14 -15.33
C SER A 30 5.42 -10.21 -14.14
N GLY A 31 5.81 -10.88 -13.07
CA GLY A 31 5.00 -11.02 -11.87
C GLY A 31 5.41 -12.22 -11.01
N PRO A 32 4.60 -12.60 -10.02
CA PRO A 32 4.82 -13.81 -9.25
C PRO A 32 4.66 -15.07 -10.10
N ILE A 33 5.17 -16.20 -9.59
CA ILE A 33 5.01 -17.50 -10.24
C ILE A 33 3.51 -17.85 -10.25
N PRO A 34 2.89 -18.06 -11.43
CA PRO A 34 1.48 -18.38 -11.49
C PRO A 34 1.19 -19.83 -11.07
N ILE A 35 -0.06 -20.06 -10.67
CA ILE A 35 -0.60 -21.39 -10.39
C ILE A 35 -1.21 -21.94 -11.69
N PRO A 36 -0.67 -23.03 -12.27
CA PRO A 36 -1.27 -23.65 -13.45
C PRO A 36 -2.60 -24.33 -13.07
N ILE A 37 -3.61 -24.18 -13.92
CA ILE A 37 -4.92 -24.82 -13.74
C ILE A 37 -5.17 -25.78 -14.89
N ASP A 38 -5.64 -26.98 -14.55
CA ASP A 38 -6.03 -27.99 -15.52
C ASP A 38 -7.16 -27.47 -16.43
N SER A 39 -7.07 -27.78 -17.72
CA SER A 39 -7.98 -27.29 -18.77
C SER A 39 -9.45 -27.68 -18.58
N GLY A 40 -9.77 -28.60 -17.65
CA GLY A 40 -11.12 -29.09 -17.37
C GLY A 40 -11.98 -28.22 -16.43
N THR A 41 -11.39 -27.36 -15.60
CA THR A 41 -12.13 -26.59 -14.56
C THR A 41 -12.52 -25.18 -14.99
N GLY A 42 -12.05 -24.72 -16.16
CA GLY A 42 -12.32 -23.39 -16.71
C GLY A 42 -11.55 -22.27 -16.00
N CYS A 43 -10.68 -21.58 -16.74
CA CYS A 43 -9.75 -20.60 -16.20
C CYS A 43 -10.44 -19.44 -15.46
N VAL A 44 -11.43 -18.86 -16.14
CA VAL A 44 -12.23 -17.73 -15.65
C VAL A 44 -12.99 -18.10 -14.37
N ASN A 45 -13.61 -19.28 -14.34
CA ASN A 45 -14.41 -19.72 -13.19
C ASN A 45 -13.55 -20.01 -11.96
N SER A 46 -12.38 -20.61 -12.18
CA SER A 46 -11.40 -20.89 -11.11
C SER A 46 -10.97 -19.59 -10.43
N CYS A 47 -10.60 -18.56 -11.20
CA CYS A 47 -10.27 -17.25 -10.64
C CYS A 47 -11.46 -16.52 -10.01
N TYR A 48 -12.66 -16.66 -10.58
CA TYR A 48 -13.85 -16.04 -10.02
C TYR A 48 -14.15 -16.55 -8.60
N MET A 49 -14.04 -17.87 -8.39
CA MET A 49 -14.32 -18.50 -7.11
C MET A 49 -13.19 -18.36 -6.09
N ASP A 50 -11.94 -18.28 -6.54
CA ASP A 50 -10.79 -18.09 -5.67
C ASP A 50 -10.69 -16.62 -5.20
N SER A 51 -10.98 -16.38 -3.92
CA SER A 51 -10.92 -15.06 -3.30
C SER A 51 -9.54 -14.40 -3.38
N ASP A 52 -8.47 -15.18 -3.49
CA ASP A 52 -7.11 -14.68 -3.60
C ASP A 52 -6.67 -14.46 -5.06
N CYS A 53 -7.43 -14.93 -6.06
CA CYS A 53 -7.06 -14.70 -7.46
C CYS A 53 -7.19 -13.23 -7.86
N LEU A 54 -6.09 -12.60 -8.29
CA LEU A 54 -6.07 -11.27 -8.90
C LEU A 54 -6.41 -11.30 -10.39
N LEU A 55 -5.83 -12.29 -11.09
CA LEU A 55 -5.77 -12.30 -12.53
C LEU A 55 -5.69 -13.73 -13.05
N ALA A 56 -6.48 -14.02 -14.09
CA ALA A 56 -6.35 -15.26 -14.86
C ALA A 56 -5.73 -14.95 -16.23
N ASN A 57 -4.76 -15.75 -16.64
CA ASN A 57 -4.18 -15.73 -17.97
C ASN A 57 -4.54 -17.04 -18.68
N ASP A 58 -5.23 -16.94 -19.80
CA ASP A 58 -5.56 -18.04 -20.70
C ASP A 58 -4.81 -17.86 -22.00
N ALA A 59 -3.72 -18.63 -22.15
CA ALA A 59 -2.85 -18.60 -23.30
C ALA A 59 -2.98 -19.94 -24.04
N ASN A 60 -3.74 -19.96 -25.14
CA ASN A 60 -3.89 -21.14 -26.00
C ASN A 60 -4.30 -22.44 -25.25
N GLY A 61 -5.21 -22.32 -24.27
CA GLY A 61 -5.68 -23.46 -23.48
C GLY A 61 -4.79 -23.84 -22.30
N GLN A 62 -3.70 -23.10 -22.07
CA GLN A 62 -2.95 -23.15 -20.82
C GLN A 62 -3.44 -22.04 -19.91
N CYS A 63 -4.06 -22.44 -18.79
CA CYS A 63 -4.55 -21.51 -17.79
C CYS A 63 -3.53 -21.33 -16.66
N SER A 64 -3.32 -20.07 -16.28
CA SER A 64 -2.47 -19.67 -15.18
C SER A 64 -3.19 -18.63 -14.32
N LEU A 65 -3.24 -18.84 -13.01
CA LEU A 65 -3.79 -17.88 -12.06
C LEU A 65 -2.68 -17.15 -11.32
N TYR A 66 -2.86 -15.85 -11.15
CA TYR A 66 -1.98 -14.99 -10.37
C TYR A 66 -2.71 -14.57 -9.10
N SER A 67 -2.09 -14.90 -7.99
CA SER A 67 -2.66 -14.76 -6.65
C SER A 67 -2.21 -13.45 -6.00
N PHE A 68 -3.12 -12.83 -5.26
CA PHE A 68 -2.88 -11.62 -4.49
C PHE A 68 -1.83 -11.86 -3.41
N SER A 69 -1.94 -12.95 -2.64
CA SER A 69 -0.98 -13.28 -1.60
C SER A 69 0.43 -13.57 -2.15
N ALA A 70 0.52 -14.02 -3.40
CA ALA A 70 1.79 -14.32 -4.06
C ALA A 70 2.45 -13.09 -4.67
N THR A 71 1.73 -11.97 -4.83
CA THR A 71 2.23 -10.76 -5.50
C THR A 71 3.19 -9.99 -4.60
N THR A 72 4.45 -10.45 -4.57
CA THR A 72 5.58 -9.80 -3.90
C THR A 72 6.44 -8.95 -4.84
N THR A 73 6.24 -9.10 -6.15
CA THR A 73 6.87 -8.32 -7.22
C THR A 73 5.78 -7.67 -8.07
N GLU A 74 6.11 -6.55 -8.72
CA GLU A 74 5.18 -5.88 -9.63
C GLU A 74 4.71 -6.86 -10.72
N LEU A 75 3.40 -7.08 -10.79
CA LEU A 75 2.73 -7.86 -11.82
C LEU A 75 2.40 -6.95 -12.99
N LYS A 76 3.03 -7.16 -14.15
CA LYS A 76 2.85 -6.36 -15.36
C LYS A 76 2.09 -7.13 -16.42
N VAL A 77 1.11 -6.46 -16.99
CA VAL A 77 0.29 -6.97 -18.09
C VAL A 77 0.43 -6.02 -19.27
N MET A 78 0.89 -6.53 -20.40
CA MET A 78 0.95 -5.80 -21.66
C MET A 78 -0.31 -6.06 -22.47
N ARG A 79 -0.90 -5.00 -23.05
CA ARG A 79 -2.00 -5.17 -24.01
C ARG A 79 -1.46 -5.65 -25.34
N SER A 80 -2.22 -6.51 -26.00
CA SER A 80 -1.92 -7.00 -27.34
C SER A 80 -3.11 -6.77 -28.28
N TRP A 81 -2.93 -7.11 -29.55
CA TRP A 81 -4.00 -7.09 -30.55
C TRP A 81 -4.88 -8.34 -30.44
N GLU A 82 -6.14 -8.24 -30.91
CA GLU A 82 -7.18 -9.25 -30.73
C GLU A 82 -6.89 -10.60 -31.39
N ASP A 83 -6.02 -10.62 -32.39
CA ASP A 83 -5.71 -11.76 -33.27
C ASP A 83 -4.43 -12.50 -32.90
N THR A 84 -3.65 -11.96 -31.95
CA THR A 84 -2.31 -12.45 -31.58
C THR A 84 -2.12 -12.66 -30.08
N GLY A 85 -3.06 -12.17 -29.26
CA GLY A 85 -2.94 -12.11 -27.82
C GLY A 85 -3.43 -13.33 -27.06
N SER A 86 -2.75 -13.63 -25.94
CA SER A 86 -3.37 -14.38 -24.85
C SER A 86 -4.56 -13.57 -24.27
N LEU A 87 -5.47 -14.25 -23.58
CA LEU A 87 -6.59 -13.60 -22.91
C LEU A 87 -6.27 -13.43 -21.44
N VAL A 88 -6.39 -12.20 -20.95
CA VAL A 88 -6.18 -11.88 -19.54
C VAL A 88 -7.49 -11.39 -18.93
N TYR A 89 -7.78 -11.88 -17.73
CA TYR A 89 -8.99 -11.57 -16.98
C TYR A 89 -8.63 -10.97 -15.64
N PHE A 90 -8.91 -9.67 -15.44
CA PHE A 90 -8.71 -8.99 -14.16
C PHE A 90 -9.89 -9.21 -13.25
N LYS A 91 -9.66 -9.68 -12.02
CA LYS A 91 -10.68 -9.74 -10.98
C LYS A 91 -10.82 -8.38 -10.33
N VAL A 92 -12.00 -7.78 -10.45
CA VAL A 92 -12.27 -6.42 -9.99
C VAL A 92 -13.58 -6.32 -9.22
N SER A 93 -13.67 -5.32 -8.36
CA SER A 93 -14.87 -4.93 -7.63
C SER A 93 -15.42 -3.63 -8.22
N LEU A 94 -16.55 -3.75 -8.93
CA LEU A 94 -17.20 -2.62 -9.59
C LEU A 94 -18.57 -2.35 -8.98
N LEU A 95 -18.91 -1.08 -8.84
CA LEU A 95 -20.27 -0.67 -8.46
C LEU A 95 -21.24 -0.86 -9.64
N GLU A 96 -20.79 -0.50 -10.84
CA GLU A 96 -21.56 -0.60 -12.08
C GLU A 96 -20.65 -1.12 -13.21
N CYS A 97 -21.24 -1.78 -14.21
CA CYS A 97 -20.51 -2.16 -15.40
C CYS A 97 -20.18 -0.90 -16.22
N PRO A 98 -18.90 -0.60 -16.46
CA PRO A 98 -18.51 0.61 -17.17
C PRO A 98 -18.92 0.54 -18.64
N SER A 99 -19.32 1.69 -19.20
CA SER A 99 -19.73 1.84 -20.60
C SER A 99 -18.58 1.77 -21.59
N SER A 100 -17.34 2.01 -21.15
CA SER A 100 -16.13 1.89 -21.96
C SER A 100 -14.97 1.33 -21.14
N PHE A 101 -14.06 0.60 -21.79
CA PHE A 101 -12.87 0.08 -21.13
C PHE A 101 -11.89 1.20 -20.71
N ASN A 102 -11.96 2.37 -21.35
CA ASN A 102 -11.07 3.49 -21.03
C ASN A 102 -11.41 4.14 -19.68
N ASP A 103 -12.66 4.03 -19.24
CA ASP A 103 -13.16 4.65 -18.01
C ASP A 103 -13.10 3.70 -16.79
N VAL A 104 -12.50 2.51 -16.94
CA VAL A 104 -12.52 1.49 -15.89
C VAL A 104 -11.33 1.64 -14.95
N GLY A 105 -11.62 1.99 -13.71
CA GLY A 105 -10.72 1.70 -12.60
C GLY A 105 -10.70 0.20 -12.33
N LEU A 106 -9.55 -0.44 -12.55
CA LEU A 106 -9.35 -1.84 -12.20
C LEU A 106 -8.97 -1.93 -10.72
N THR A 107 -9.96 -2.20 -9.86
CA THR A 107 -9.76 -2.31 -8.41
C THR A 107 -10.03 -3.73 -7.93
N PHE A 108 -9.04 -4.40 -7.36
CA PHE A 108 -9.21 -5.64 -6.62
C PHE A 108 -9.69 -5.35 -5.18
N THR A 109 -10.46 -6.26 -4.58
CA THR A 109 -10.84 -6.18 -3.15
C THR A 109 -10.47 -7.49 -2.48
N SER A 110 -9.64 -7.42 -1.45
CA SER A 110 -9.21 -8.58 -0.67
C SER A 110 -10.36 -9.11 0.20
N GLU A 111 -10.17 -10.29 0.80
CA GLU A 111 -11.10 -10.86 1.77
C GLU A 111 -11.35 -9.96 2.98
N THR A 112 -10.37 -9.11 3.34
CA THR A 112 -10.47 -8.13 4.43
C THR A 112 -11.30 -6.89 4.06
N GLY A 113 -11.72 -6.77 2.79
CA GLY A 113 -12.44 -5.61 2.27
C GLY A 113 -11.52 -4.44 1.85
N GLU A 114 -10.20 -4.62 1.92
CA GLU A 114 -9.24 -3.62 1.46
C GLU A 114 -9.19 -3.59 -0.06
N ARG A 115 -9.02 -2.39 -0.61
CA ARG A 115 -9.08 -2.14 -2.06
C ARG A 115 -7.70 -1.83 -2.60
N TYR A 116 -7.34 -2.48 -3.70
CA TYR A 116 -6.05 -2.34 -4.37
C TYR A 116 -6.27 -2.01 -5.83
N ASN A 117 -5.64 -0.95 -6.32
CA ASN A 117 -5.82 -0.49 -7.69
C ASN A 117 -4.69 -0.99 -8.58
N TRP A 118 -5.05 -1.46 -9.76
CA TRP A 118 -4.08 -1.57 -10.84
C TRP A 118 -3.77 -0.17 -11.37
N LYS A 119 -2.48 0.08 -11.63
CA LYS A 119 -1.99 1.29 -12.29
C LYS A 119 -2.07 1.08 -13.80
N LYS A 120 -2.71 1.99 -14.51
CA LYS A 120 -2.71 2.00 -15.99
C LYS A 120 -1.36 2.55 -16.46
N THR A 121 -0.70 1.82 -17.35
CA THR A 121 0.55 2.24 -18.00
C THR A 121 0.29 2.63 -19.45
N GLU A 122 1.31 3.14 -20.15
CA GLU A 122 1.21 3.44 -21.58
C GLU A 122 0.78 2.20 -22.40
N TYR A 123 1.39 1.05 -22.09
CA TYR A 123 1.24 -0.19 -22.86
C TYR A 123 0.28 -1.21 -22.22
N GLY A 124 -0.15 -1.01 -20.97
CA GLY A 124 -1.07 -1.93 -20.31
C GLY A 124 -1.36 -1.56 -18.86
N PHE A 125 -1.08 -2.50 -17.95
CA PHE A 125 -1.42 -2.37 -16.54
C PHE A 125 -0.31 -2.94 -15.67
N SER A 126 -0.11 -2.35 -14.50
CA SER A 126 0.71 -2.95 -13.45
C SER A 126 -0.02 -3.00 -12.12
N PHE A 127 0.29 -4.03 -11.34
CA PHE A 127 -0.19 -4.20 -9.98
C PHE A 127 1.01 -4.41 -9.09
N ALA A 128 1.13 -3.54 -8.11
CA ALA A 128 2.10 -3.68 -7.06
C ALA A 128 1.41 -3.37 -5.75
N ARG A 129 1.82 -4.07 -4.70
CA ARG A 129 1.29 -3.89 -3.36
C ARG A 129 2.44 -3.90 -2.37
N CYS A 130 2.18 -3.29 -1.23
CA CYS A 130 3.03 -3.48 -0.08
C CYS A 130 3.01 -4.93 0.42
N ARG A 131 4.15 -5.38 0.94
CA ARG A 131 4.29 -6.67 1.62
C ARG A 131 3.28 -6.77 2.77
N ASP A 132 2.90 -7.98 3.16
CA ASP A 132 1.94 -8.15 4.26
C ASP A 132 2.41 -7.46 5.55
N GLY A 133 1.51 -6.71 6.18
CA GLY A 133 1.80 -5.89 7.36
C GLY A 133 2.42 -4.52 7.06
N TRP A 134 2.70 -4.20 5.79
CA TRP A 134 3.13 -2.88 5.36
C TRP A 134 1.94 -2.10 4.80
N LYS A 135 1.89 -0.80 5.12
CA LYS A 135 0.84 0.13 4.71
C LYS A 135 1.33 1.00 3.55
N GLU A 136 0.57 1.03 2.45
CA GLU A 136 0.85 1.91 1.31
C GLU A 136 0.41 3.35 1.58
N PHE A 137 1.22 4.30 1.13
CA PHE A 137 0.93 5.73 1.06
C PHE A 137 1.33 6.29 -0.30
N ASP A 138 0.42 7.02 -0.93
CA ASP A 138 0.69 7.74 -2.18
C ASP A 138 1.07 9.18 -1.86
N ARG A 139 2.23 9.64 -2.35
CA ARG A 139 2.72 11.00 -2.18
C ARG A 139 2.37 11.87 -3.36
N SER A 140 2.22 13.18 -3.14
CA SER A 140 1.92 14.15 -4.19
C SER A 140 3.01 14.26 -5.27
N SER A 141 4.23 13.82 -4.96
CA SER A 141 5.34 13.71 -5.91
C SER A 141 5.15 12.60 -6.95
N GLY A 142 4.14 11.74 -6.80
CA GLY A 142 3.90 10.55 -7.63
C GLY A 142 4.65 9.30 -7.16
N VAL A 143 5.37 9.39 -6.04
CA VAL A 143 6.03 8.25 -5.38
C VAL A 143 5.04 7.56 -4.44
N SER A 144 4.90 6.24 -4.54
CA SER A 144 4.21 5.42 -3.55
C SER A 144 5.23 4.77 -2.60
N VAL A 145 4.97 4.80 -1.29
CA VAL A 145 5.84 4.18 -0.27
C VAL A 145 5.08 3.15 0.54
N CYS A 146 5.75 2.05 0.89
CA CYS A 146 5.23 1.05 1.81
C CYS A 146 5.85 1.23 3.18
N MET A 147 5.06 1.51 4.21
CA MET A 147 5.50 1.76 5.57
C MET A 147 5.19 0.61 6.53
N MET A 148 6.13 0.23 7.40
CA MET A 148 5.88 -0.68 8.51
C MET A 148 6.45 -0.12 9.81
N ALA A 149 5.69 -0.28 10.89
CA ALA A 149 6.20 0.01 12.22
C ALA A 149 6.83 -1.23 12.87
N VAL A 150 8.02 -1.09 13.44
CA VAL A 150 8.72 -2.18 14.14
C VAL A 150 9.07 -1.75 15.56
N SER A 151 8.74 -2.59 16.55
CA SER A 151 9.13 -2.37 17.93
C SER A 151 10.38 -3.19 18.27
N ILE A 152 11.45 -2.52 18.71
CA ILE A 152 12.66 -3.20 19.18
C ILE A 152 12.72 -3.07 20.70
N PRO A 153 12.82 -4.19 21.45
CA PRO A 153 12.93 -4.15 22.90
C PRO A 153 14.18 -3.38 23.38
N GLY A 154 14.00 -2.64 24.46
CA GLY A 154 15.08 -1.86 25.05
C GLY A 154 15.27 -0.51 24.36
N SER A 155 16.41 0.09 24.61
CA SER A 155 16.73 1.37 24.01
C SER A 155 17.72 1.20 22.87
N VAL A 156 17.47 1.90 21.77
CA VAL A 156 18.13 1.65 20.50
C VAL A 156 18.46 2.97 19.80
N ASN A 157 19.63 3.02 19.17
CA ASN A 157 20.10 4.18 18.42
C ASN A 157 19.68 4.09 16.94
N LYS A 158 19.89 5.17 16.18
CA LYS A 158 19.55 5.22 14.74
C LYS A 158 20.34 4.22 13.90
N THR A 159 21.58 3.89 14.26
CA THR A 159 22.37 2.89 13.52
C THR A 159 21.74 1.49 13.61
N LEU A 160 21.39 1.04 14.82
CA LEU A 160 20.70 -0.23 15.04
C LEU A 160 19.30 -0.24 14.41
N ALA A 161 18.65 0.93 14.37
CA ALA A 161 17.42 1.12 13.62
C ALA A 161 17.57 0.76 12.15
N GLN A 162 18.60 1.35 11.53
CA GLN A 162 18.90 1.25 10.11
C GLN A 162 19.27 -0.19 9.75
N GLU A 163 20.16 -0.81 10.53
CA GLU A 163 20.50 -2.24 10.39
C GLU A 163 19.25 -3.13 10.48
N LYS A 164 18.30 -2.78 11.33
CA LYS A 164 17.04 -3.52 11.41
C LYS A 164 16.17 -3.34 10.17
N CYS A 165 16.08 -2.15 9.57
CA CYS A 165 15.40 -1.97 8.28
C CYS A 165 16.06 -2.82 7.19
N GLU A 166 17.39 -2.77 7.12
CA GLU A 166 18.18 -3.44 6.09
C GLU A 166 17.98 -4.94 6.17
N SER A 167 17.91 -5.51 7.39
CA SER A 167 17.55 -6.92 7.60
C SER A 167 16.15 -7.31 7.09
N LEU A 168 15.27 -6.32 6.91
CA LEU A 168 13.92 -6.46 6.34
C LEU A 168 13.87 -6.03 4.87
N ASN A 169 15.02 -5.87 4.20
CA ASN A 169 15.15 -5.35 2.83
C ASN A 169 14.45 -4.00 2.68
N SER A 170 14.70 -3.08 3.61
CA SER A 170 14.05 -1.77 3.73
C SER A 170 15.03 -0.72 4.25
N THR A 171 14.61 0.54 4.29
CA THR A 171 15.39 1.65 4.88
C THR A 171 14.52 2.47 5.84
N LEU A 172 15.11 3.29 6.70
CA LEU A 172 14.35 4.28 7.47
C LEU A 172 13.58 5.20 6.53
N ILE A 173 12.33 5.54 6.87
CA ILE A 173 11.51 6.46 6.06
C ILE A 173 11.59 7.88 6.61
N GLY A 174 11.52 8.85 5.70
CA GLY A 174 11.19 10.23 5.99
C GLY A 174 9.69 10.49 5.91
N LEU A 175 9.22 11.46 6.68
CA LEU A 175 7.79 11.75 6.82
C LEU A 175 7.40 12.91 5.89
N GLU A 176 6.44 12.69 5.00
CA GLU A 176 6.01 13.67 3.99
C GLU A 176 4.57 14.17 4.23
N THR A 177 3.65 13.30 4.64
CA THR A 177 2.23 13.65 4.74
C THR A 177 1.63 13.55 6.15
N GLU A 178 0.52 14.27 6.36
CA GLU A 178 -0.27 14.19 7.60
C GLU A 178 -0.89 12.80 7.79
N GLU A 179 -1.29 12.13 6.70
CA GLU A 179 -1.86 10.79 6.76
C GLU A 179 -0.82 9.76 7.24
N GLU A 180 0.40 9.82 6.68
CA GLU A 180 1.53 9.02 7.14
C GLU A 180 1.76 9.21 8.64
N ALA A 181 1.77 10.46 9.11
CA ALA A 181 2.04 10.79 10.50
C ALA A 181 0.95 10.30 11.47
N GLN A 182 -0.32 10.46 11.08
CA GLN A 182 -1.46 9.99 11.87
C GLN A 182 -1.47 8.47 11.97
N TRP A 183 -1.19 7.77 10.87
CA TRP A 183 -1.05 6.32 10.88
C TRP A 183 0.08 5.87 11.81
N MET A 184 1.25 6.49 11.71
CA MET A 184 2.39 6.20 12.59
C MET A 184 1.99 6.33 14.06
N PHE A 185 1.33 7.43 14.43
CA PHE A 185 0.90 7.67 15.80
C PHE A 185 -0.14 6.65 16.29
N GLY A 186 -1.09 6.27 15.43
CA GLY A 186 -2.02 5.17 15.70
C GLY A 186 -1.28 3.86 15.99
N GLU A 187 -0.24 3.60 15.22
CA GLU A 187 0.56 2.39 15.33
C GLU A 187 1.43 2.37 16.60
N MET A 188 1.93 3.51 17.08
CA MET A 188 2.59 3.61 18.40
C MET A 188 1.66 3.19 19.53
N LYS A 189 0.42 3.70 19.50
CA LYS A 189 -0.60 3.37 20.48
C LYS A 189 -0.93 1.88 20.43
N ARG A 190 -1.08 1.32 19.22
CA ARG A 190 -1.36 -0.11 19.01
C ARG A 190 -0.25 -1.00 19.59
N LEU A 191 1.00 -0.64 19.32
CA LEU A 191 2.18 -1.36 19.82
C LEU A 191 2.43 -1.17 21.33
N LYS A 192 1.65 -0.30 21.99
CA LYS A 192 1.84 0.09 23.41
C LYS A 192 3.25 0.57 23.72
N ALA A 193 3.99 1.02 22.71
CA ALA A 193 5.30 1.56 22.96
C ALA A 193 5.12 3.00 23.39
N GLY A 194 5.40 3.30 24.66
CA GLY A 194 5.52 4.67 25.16
C GLY A 194 6.79 5.38 24.63
N GLY A 195 7.19 5.05 23.41
CA GLY A 195 8.43 5.44 22.76
C GLY A 195 8.25 6.52 21.70
N ARG A 196 9.34 7.00 21.11
CA ARG A 196 9.33 7.84 19.89
C ARG A 196 9.45 6.95 18.65
N TYR A 197 9.51 7.54 17.44
CA TYR A 197 10.00 6.86 16.23
C TYR A 197 11.38 7.39 15.83
N TRP A 198 12.28 6.52 15.37
CA TRP A 198 13.39 6.95 14.53
C TRP A 198 12.92 7.02 13.08
N LEU A 199 13.32 8.10 12.41
CA LEU A 199 13.08 8.36 10.98
C LEU A 199 14.43 8.48 10.27
N ALA A 200 14.41 8.45 8.93
CA ALA A 200 15.61 8.73 8.13
C ALA A 200 16.13 10.14 8.40
N GLY A 201 15.20 11.10 8.54
CA GLY A 201 15.54 12.49 8.73
C GLY A 201 16.22 12.77 10.06
N GLU A 202 17.30 13.53 9.99
CA GLU A 202 17.96 14.11 11.17
C GLU A 202 17.58 15.57 11.33
N ARG A 203 17.23 15.94 12.56
CA ARG A 203 17.02 17.34 12.91
C ARG A 203 18.37 18.05 12.88
N ILE A 204 18.53 18.98 11.94
CA ILE A 204 19.59 19.98 11.98
C ILE A 204 19.13 21.01 13.02
N THR A 205 19.66 20.93 14.23
CA THR A 205 19.35 21.94 15.27
C THR A 205 19.83 23.30 14.78
N ASN A 206 18.94 24.30 14.76
CA ASN A 206 19.38 25.68 14.91
C ASN A 206 20.18 25.73 16.22
N SER A 207 21.45 26.13 16.15
CA SER A 207 22.38 26.10 17.29
C SER A 207 21.74 26.71 18.54
N GLY A 208 21.43 25.89 19.55
CA GLY A 208 20.87 26.34 20.84
C GLY A 208 19.60 25.64 21.33
N ILE A 209 18.95 24.79 20.54
CA ILE A 209 17.71 24.09 20.94
C ILE A 209 18.01 22.64 21.35
N TYR A 210 17.75 22.30 22.61
CA TYR A 210 17.95 20.96 23.18
C TYR A 210 16.63 20.31 23.60
N GLY A 211 16.57 18.97 23.57
CA GLY A 211 15.49 18.20 24.20
C GLY A 211 14.19 18.05 23.41
N CYS A 212 14.19 18.35 22.11
CA CYS A 212 13.01 18.23 21.23
C CYS A 212 11.80 19.06 21.68
N THR A 213 12.06 20.19 22.31
CA THR A 213 11.01 21.07 22.86
C THR A 213 10.53 22.14 21.89
N SER A 214 11.21 22.31 20.75
CA SER A 214 10.82 23.28 19.71
C SER A 214 10.10 22.59 18.56
N THR A 215 9.18 23.29 17.91
CA THR A 215 8.53 22.89 16.64
C THR A 215 9.31 23.36 15.40
N ASP A 216 10.38 24.14 15.58
CA ASP A 216 11.22 24.63 14.49
C ASP A 216 12.26 23.57 14.12
N PHE A 217 12.02 22.91 13.00
CA PHE A 217 12.87 21.81 12.54
C PHE A 217 13.36 22.04 11.12
N ASN A 218 14.68 22.03 10.97
CA ASN A 218 15.30 21.73 9.70
C ASN A 218 15.61 20.23 9.71
N VAL A 219 15.18 19.51 8.68
CA VAL A 219 15.41 18.08 8.56
C VAL A 219 16.13 17.81 7.26
N ASN A 220 17.15 16.96 7.31
CA ASN A 220 17.79 16.41 6.13
C ASN A 220 17.35 14.94 5.96
N TRP A 221 16.61 14.64 4.89
CA TRP A 221 16.14 13.29 4.53
C TRP A 221 17.15 12.48 3.72
N GLY A 222 18.42 12.89 3.68
CA GLY A 222 19.46 12.30 2.82
C GLY A 222 19.61 10.78 2.88
N ASP A 223 19.10 10.13 3.94
CA ASP A 223 19.19 8.69 4.14
C ASP A 223 18.12 7.87 3.39
N ASP A 224 16.99 8.47 2.98
CA ASP A 224 15.91 7.73 2.32
C ASP A 224 15.76 7.99 0.80
N GLY A 225 16.33 9.10 0.31
CA GLY A 225 16.35 9.48 -1.10
C GLY A 225 14.98 9.74 -1.75
N MET A 226 13.89 9.75 -0.98
CA MET A 226 12.51 9.77 -1.51
C MET A 226 11.59 10.77 -0.81
N THR A 227 11.94 11.23 0.39
CA THR A 227 11.14 12.22 1.10
C THR A 227 11.55 13.63 0.74
N THR A 228 10.55 14.45 0.44
CA THR A 228 10.74 15.87 0.10
C THR A 228 9.99 16.79 1.06
N GLY A 229 10.51 17.99 1.29
CA GLY A 229 9.90 18.98 2.18
C GLY A 229 10.04 18.62 3.67
N ASN A 230 9.66 19.54 4.56
CA ASN A 230 9.70 19.31 6.02
C ASN A 230 8.52 19.94 6.77
N ASP A 231 7.49 20.39 6.04
CA ASP A 231 6.38 21.14 6.63
C ASP A 231 5.60 20.32 7.64
N ILE A 232 5.47 19.01 7.39
CA ILE A 232 4.79 18.10 8.31
C ILE A 232 5.47 18.03 9.69
N MET A 233 6.79 18.24 9.74
CA MET A 233 7.53 18.20 11.00
C MET A 233 7.19 19.39 11.90
N LYS A 234 6.67 20.49 11.35
CA LYS A 234 6.22 21.66 12.12
C LYS A 234 4.90 21.41 12.87
N HIS A 235 4.23 20.30 12.59
CA HIS A 235 2.97 19.97 13.24
C HIS A 235 3.22 19.58 14.72
N PRO A 236 2.53 20.20 15.68
CA PRO A 236 2.84 20.06 17.11
C PRO A 236 2.65 18.64 17.66
N THR A 237 1.81 17.82 17.02
CA THR A 237 1.63 16.40 17.40
C THR A 237 2.66 15.45 16.78
N ILE A 238 3.45 15.93 15.81
CA ILE A 238 4.43 15.16 15.02
C ILE A 238 5.86 15.52 15.45
N ALA A 239 6.03 16.65 16.15
CA ALA A 239 7.28 17.14 16.72
C ALA A 239 8.02 16.14 17.63
N ASP A 240 7.32 15.14 18.18
CA ASP A 240 7.93 14.07 18.99
C ASP A 240 8.59 12.94 18.17
N LEU A 241 8.43 12.93 16.84
CA LEU A 241 9.00 11.94 15.92
C LEU A 241 10.38 12.41 15.44
N SER A 242 11.41 11.58 15.59
CA SER A 242 12.83 11.89 15.33
C SER A 242 13.44 12.95 16.25
N CYS A 243 14.37 12.54 17.11
CA CYS A 243 15.12 13.42 17.99
C CYS A 243 16.59 13.02 17.95
N LEU A 244 17.49 13.99 17.74
CA LEU A 244 18.88 13.80 18.13
C LEU A 244 18.93 13.84 19.65
N ASP A 245 19.02 12.69 20.28
CA ASP A 245 19.58 12.64 21.62
C ASP A 245 20.59 11.52 21.72
N LYS A 246 21.73 11.82 22.35
CA LYS A 246 22.74 10.86 22.79
C LYS A 246 22.21 9.90 23.86
N LYS A 247 20.89 9.83 24.04
CA LYS A 247 20.20 9.00 25.01
C LYS A 247 19.34 7.99 24.29
N THR A 248 19.63 6.76 24.63
CA THR A 248 18.95 5.54 24.29
C THR A 248 17.45 5.66 24.61
N VAL A 249 16.61 5.84 23.60
CA VAL A 249 15.14 5.89 23.75
C VAL A 249 14.56 4.49 23.46
N ARG A 250 13.53 4.06 24.21
CA ARG A 250 12.70 2.91 23.80
C ARG A 250 11.89 3.37 22.60
N VAL A 251 12.17 2.88 21.41
CA VAL A 251 11.69 3.50 20.17
C VAL A 251 11.10 2.44 19.27
N ASN A 252 9.95 2.76 18.68
CA ASN A 252 9.47 2.03 17.52
C ASN A 252 10.10 2.63 16.28
N TYR A 253 10.03 1.98 15.14
CA TYR A 253 10.65 2.46 13.92
C TYR A 253 9.68 2.46 12.78
N VAL A 254 9.83 3.37 11.83
CA VAL A 254 9.10 3.28 10.56
C VAL A 254 10.10 3.14 9.44
N TYR A 255 9.83 2.21 8.56
CA TYR A 255 10.70 1.86 7.45
C TYR A 255 9.92 1.90 6.14
N GLN A 256 10.61 2.11 5.02
CA GLN A 256 10.03 2.14 3.68
C GLN A 256 10.63 1.15 2.70
N ASN A 257 9.77 0.62 1.83
CA ASN A 257 10.19 0.16 0.51
C ASN A 257 9.50 1.00 -0.56
N ALA A 258 10.27 1.31 -1.59
CA ALA A 258 9.70 1.77 -2.86
C ALA A 258 8.95 0.61 -3.53
N VAL A 259 7.89 0.98 -4.25
CA VAL A 259 7.08 0.08 -5.08
C VAL A 259 7.39 0.36 -6.54
#